data_AF-A0A436RDT1-F1
#
_entry.id   AF-A0A436RDT1-F1
#
_cell.length_a   1.000
_cell.length_b   1.000
_cell.length_c   1.000
_cell.angle_alpha   90.00
_cell.angle_beta   90.00
_cell.angle_gamma   90.00
#
_symmetry.space_group_name_H-M   'P 1'
#
loop_
_entity.id
_entity.type
_entity.pdbx_description
1 polymer ?
#
loop_
_entity_poly.entity_id
_entity_poly.type
_entity_poly.pdbx_seq_one_letter_code
_entity_poly.pdbx_strand_id
1 'polypeptide(L)'
;MKYPIPSDTAASQARASDPAYSAWVSANAGSGKTHVLAQRVIRLLLNGTDPSKILCLTYTRAAAANMSNRVFSTLSEWTALPDAELAVRIAALDGRGADRDMMRRARRLFAEALETPGGLKIQTIHAFCESVLHQFPLEANIPAHFEMLDPQMEASLFADARRDMISGAGAGVEGLAEAFATVLERGGEFGLDSLLAEIVGKRDELRDFIAKLGRDRDFRPLFAEFGFRPGQTAEG
;
A
#
# COMPACT_ATOMS: atom_id res chain seq x y z
N MET A 1 28.99 18.96 -0.23
CA MET A 1 29.71 18.72 1.04
C MET A 1 29.06 17.52 1.73
N LYS A 2 29.68 16.34 1.75
CA LYS A 2 29.13 15.15 2.44
C LYS A 2 29.45 15.29 3.92
N TYR A 3 28.43 15.51 4.75
CA TYR A 3 28.61 15.53 6.20
C TYR A 3 29.00 14.11 6.67
N PRO A 4 30.07 13.93 7.45
CA PRO A 4 30.45 12.61 7.94
C PRO A 4 29.36 12.08 8.88
N ILE A 5 28.97 10.82 8.69
CA ILE A 5 28.02 10.12 9.56
C ILE A 5 28.74 9.92 10.91
N PRO A 6 28.14 10.31 12.05
CA PRO A 6 28.71 10.04 13.37
C PRO A 6 29.03 8.54 13.54
N SER A 7 30.17 8.22 14.17
CA SER A 7 30.66 6.83 14.32
C SER A 7 29.62 5.89 14.93
N ASP A 8 28.88 6.36 15.92
CA ASP A 8 27.85 5.56 16.61
C ASP A 8 26.66 5.27 15.70
N THR A 9 26.29 6.23 14.85
CA THR A 9 25.26 6.06 13.82
C THR A 9 25.71 5.05 12.78
N ALA A 10 26.96 5.12 12.31
CA ALA A 10 27.50 4.17 11.35
C ALA A 10 27.54 2.74 11.93
N ALA A 11 27.95 2.58 13.19
CA ALA A 11 27.94 1.28 13.87
C ALA A 11 26.51 0.73 14.06
N SER A 12 25.55 1.60 14.41
CA SER A 12 24.14 1.22 14.52
C SER A 12 23.55 0.77 13.17
N GLN A 13 23.85 1.51 12.10
CA GLN A 13 23.43 1.17 10.74
C GLN A 13 24.05 -0.14 10.24
N ALA A 14 25.34 -0.37 10.52
CA ALA A 14 26.02 -1.62 10.19
C ALA A 14 25.42 -2.83 10.92
N ARG A 15 25.05 -2.68 12.19
CA ARG A 15 24.33 -3.73 12.94
C ARG A 15 22.93 -3.96 12.39
N ALA A 16 22.19 -2.90 12.08
CA ALA A 16 20.83 -3.01 11.55
C ALA A 16 20.79 -3.65 10.15
N SER A 17 21.83 -3.45 9.33
CA SER A 17 21.94 -4.08 8.02
C SER A 17 22.47 -5.52 8.07
N ASP A 18 22.89 -6.03 9.24
CA ASP A 18 23.46 -7.37 9.38
C ASP A 18 22.38 -8.45 9.27
N PRO A 19 22.42 -9.31 8.22
CA PRO A 19 21.43 -10.35 8.02
C PRO A 19 21.32 -11.38 9.15
N ALA A 20 22.35 -11.54 9.99
CA ALA A 20 22.36 -12.52 11.07
C ALA A 20 21.40 -12.20 12.23
N TYR A 21 20.87 -10.97 12.28
CA TYR A 21 20.00 -10.51 13.36
C TYR A 21 18.71 -9.92 12.82
N SER A 22 17.62 -10.07 13.57
CA SER A 22 16.42 -9.24 13.41
C SER A 22 16.71 -7.83 13.91
N ALA A 23 16.27 -6.82 13.14
CA ALA A 23 16.53 -5.43 13.47
C ALA A 23 15.25 -4.59 13.40
N TRP A 24 15.04 -3.75 14.41
CA TRP A 24 14.06 -2.67 14.39
C TRP A 24 14.80 -1.35 14.27
N VAL A 25 14.48 -0.55 13.24
CA VAL A 25 15.15 0.72 12.99
C VAL A 25 14.17 1.87 13.20
N SER A 26 14.23 2.47 14.39
CA SER A 26 13.54 3.74 14.65
C SER A 26 14.45 4.90 14.25
N ALA A 27 14.01 5.72 13.30
CA ALA A 27 14.78 6.89 12.89
C ALA A 27 13.90 7.97 12.27
N ASN A 28 14.26 9.24 12.46
CA ASN A 28 13.53 10.40 11.93
C ASN A 28 13.55 10.45 10.38
N ALA A 29 12.76 11.32 9.76
CA ALA A 29 12.86 11.56 8.31
C ALA A 29 14.30 11.95 7.92
N GLY A 30 14.78 11.48 6.76
CA GLY A 30 16.14 11.81 6.26
C GLY A 30 17.31 11.07 6.93
N SER A 31 17.08 10.22 7.93
CA SER A 31 18.10 9.47 8.70
C SER A 31 18.76 8.28 8.00
N GLY A 32 18.45 8.02 6.73
CA GLY A 32 19.08 6.93 5.97
C GLY A 32 18.47 5.54 6.16
N LYS A 33 17.26 5.39 6.70
CA LYS A 33 16.56 4.08 6.82
C LYS A 33 16.55 3.28 5.52
N THR A 34 16.23 3.93 4.41
CA THR A 34 16.22 3.31 3.08
C THR A 34 17.61 2.85 2.64
N HIS A 35 18.67 3.56 3.06
CA HIS A 35 20.04 3.17 2.79
C HIS A 35 20.41 1.91 3.56
N VAL A 36 20.08 1.84 4.86
CA VAL A 36 20.29 0.65 5.70
C VAL A 36 19.57 -0.57 5.12
N LEU A 37 18.32 -0.40 4.67
CA LEU A 37 17.53 -1.50 4.12
C LEU A 37 18.08 -1.98 2.77
N ALA A 38 18.53 -1.07 1.90
CA ALA A 38 19.21 -1.44 0.65
C ALA A 38 20.53 -2.18 0.92
N GLN A 39 21.33 -1.70 1.87
CA GLN A 39 22.55 -2.40 2.30
C GLN A 39 22.24 -3.80 2.81
N ARG A 40 21.17 -3.98 3.58
CA ARG A 40 20.74 -5.29 4.08
C ARG A 40 20.41 -6.27 2.95
N VAL A 41 19.67 -5.81 1.93
CA VAL A 41 19.38 -6.63 0.72
C VAL A 41 20.67 -7.03 0.01
N ILE A 42 21.59 -6.09 -0.19
CA ILE A 42 22.87 -6.37 -0.85
C ILE A 42 23.71 -7.36 -0.02
N ARG A 43 23.74 -7.24 1.31
CA ARG A 43 24.43 -8.20 2.19
C ARG A 43 23.83 -9.60 2.12
N LEU A 44 22.50 -9.73 2.07
CA LEU A 44 21.84 -11.02 1.86
C LEU A 44 22.28 -11.67 0.55
N LEU A 45 22.26 -10.91 -0.56
CA LEU A 45 22.69 -11.37 -1.88
C LEU A 45 24.18 -11.76 -1.89
N LEU A 46 25.02 -10.93 -1.30
CA LEU A 46 26.46 -11.14 -1.20
C LEU A 46 26.80 -12.39 -0.36
N ASN A 47 25.99 -12.68 0.67
CA ASN A 47 26.09 -13.91 1.47
C ASN A 47 25.54 -15.15 0.74
N GLY A 48 25.13 -15.03 -0.52
CA GLY A 48 24.66 -16.14 -1.35
C GLY A 48 23.18 -16.47 -1.21
N THR A 49 22.38 -15.58 -0.61
CA THR A 49 20.92 -15.73 -0.62
C THR A 49 20.43 -15.57 -2.05
N ASP A 50 19.68 -16.57 -2.53
CA ASP A 50 18.98 -16.49 -3.81
C ASP A 50 18.06 -15.24 -3.83
N PRO A 51 18.14 -14.38 -4.86
CA PRO A 51 17.29 -13.18 -4.95
C PRO A 51 15.79 -13.46 -4.78
N SER A 52 15.32 -14.61 -5.25
CA SER A 52 13.90 -15.03 -5.14
C SER A 52 13.46 -15.30 -3.69
N LYS A 53 14.40 -15.50 -2.77
CA LYS A 53 14.15 -15.74 -1.33
C LYS A 53 14.15 -14.45 -0.50
N ILE A 54 14.33 -13.30 -1.13
CA ILE A 54 14.34 -12.00 -0.44
C ILE A 54 13.03 -11.27 -0.72
N LEU A 55 12.19 -11.14 0.30
CA LEU A 55 10.98 -10.32 0.25
C LEU A 55 11.20 -9.00 0.97
N CYS A 56 11.00 -7.90 0.27
CA CYS A 56 11.03 -6.57 0.84
C CYS A 56 9.73 -5.81 0.57
N LEU A 57 9.03 -5.46 1.64
CA LEU A 57 7.72 -4.81 1.57
C LEU A 57 7.80 -3.32 1.94
N THR A 58 6.93 -2.53 1.33
CA THR A 58 6.75 -1.11 1.66
C THR A 58 5.31 -0.65 1.46
N TYR A 59 4.99 0.57 1.87
CA TYR A 59 3.64 1.11 1.77
C TYR A 59 3.32 1.64 0.37
N THR A 60 4.26 2.34 -0.27
CA THR A 60 4.01 3.05 -1.53
C THR A 60 4.81 2.47 -2.70
N ARG A 61 4.22 2.53 -3.91
CA ARG A 61 4.90 2.14 -5.16
C ARG A 61 6.18 2.96 -5.37
N ALA A 62 6.16 4.24 -5.03
CA ALA A 62 7.32 5.14 -5.12
C ALA A 62 8.47 4.68 -4.20
N ALA A 63 8.17 4.25 -2.96
CA ALA A 63 9.19 3.74 -2.05
C ALA A 63 9.79 2.41 -2.55
N ALA A 64 8.96 1.55 -3.14
CA ALA A 64 9.41 0.27 -3.71
C ALA A 64 10.37 0.52 -4.88
N ALA A 65 9.97 1.39 -5.82
CA ALA A 65 10.81 1.80 -6.94
C ALA A 65 12.12 2.46 -6.48
N ASN A 66 12.06 3.36 -5.50
CA ASN A 66 13.26 4.01 -4.95
C ASN A 66 14.24 2.99 -4.36
N MET A 67 13.73 2.02 -3.60
CA MET A 67 14.57 0.96 -3.03
C MET A 67 15.16 0.06 -4.11
N SER A 68 14.34 -0.40 -5.07
CA SER A 68 14.79 -1.24 -6.18
C SER A 68 15.92 -0.56 -6.95
N ASN A 69 15.72 0.71 -7.34
CA ASN A 69 16.72 1.51 -8.04
C ASN A 69 18.03 1.63 -7.25
N ARG A 70 17.99 1.78 -5.93
CA ARG A 70 19.20 1.85 -5.10
C ARG A 70 19.97 0.53 -5.11
N VAL A 71 19.28 -0.60 -4.98
CA VAL A 71 19.91 -1.93 -5.02
C VAL A 71 20.54 -2.14 -6.39
N PHE A 72 19.77 -1.99 -7.47
CA PHE A 72 20.27 -2.18 -8.83
C PHE A 72 21.40 -1.21 -9.21
N SER A 73 21.33 0.07 -8.82
CA SER A 73 22.42 1.03 -9.05
C SER A 73 23.71 0.57 -8.37
N THR A 74 23.62 0.10 -7.13
CA THR A 74 24.81 -0.37 -6.39
C THR A 74 25.41 -1.60 -7.05
N LEU A 75 24.56 -2.59 -7.41
CA LEU A 75 25.03 -3.81 -8.07
C LEU A 75 25.61 -3.51 -9.45
N SER A 76 25.01 -2.59 -10.21
CA SER A 76 25.50 -2.16 -11.51
C SER A 76 26.87 -1.47 -11.39
N GLU A 77 27.06 -0.58 -10.41
CA GLU A 77 28.36 0.06 -10.16
C GLU A 77 29.47 -0.98 -9.93
N TRP A 78 29.18 -2.04 -9.18
CA TRP A 78 30.16 -3.09 -8.87
C TRP A 78 30.66 -3.85 -10.11
N THR A 79 29.86 -3.92 -11.17
CA THR A 79 30.27 -4.60 -12.40
C THR A 79 31.43 -3.88 -13.11
N ALA A 80 31.54 -2.57 -12.96
CA ALA A 80 32.51 -1.74 -13.67
C ALA A 80 33.69 -1.27 -12.81
N LEU A 81 33.60 -1.38 -11.48
CA LEU A 81 34.67 -0.92 -10.58
C LEU A 81 35.96 -1.74 -10.75
N PRO A 82 37.14 -1.10 -10.64
CA PRO A 82 38.41 -1.81 -10.48
C PRO A 82 38.40 -2.68 -9.22
N ASP A 83 39.13 -3.81 -9.24
CA ASP A 83 39.12 -4.78 -8.14
C ASP A 83 39.51 -4.17 -6.79
N ALA A 84 40.49 -3.27 -6.76
CA ALA A 84 40.90 -2.60 -5.53
C ALA A 84 39.77 -1.75 -4.93
N GLU A 85 39.01 -1.02 -5.77
CA GLU A 85 37.90 -0.20 -5.31
C GLU A 85 36.70 -1.03 -4.89
N LEU A 86 36.37 -2.07 -5.66
CA LEU A 86 35.29 -3.00 -5.32
C LEU A 86 35.57 -3.72 -3.99
N ALA A 87 36.82 -4.14 -3.75
CA ALA A 87 37.21 -4.75 -2.49
C ALA A 87 36.99 -3.81 -1.29
N VAL A 88 37.31 -2.52 -1.45
CA VAL A 88 37.04 -1.50 -0.42
C VAL A 88 35.53 -1.33 -0.18
N ARG A 89 34.71 -1.30 -1.24
CA ARG A 89 33.24 -1.18 -1.12
C ARG A 89 32.62 -2.38 -0.40
N ILE A 90 33.07 -3.59 -0.74
CA ILE A 90 32.60 -4.84 -0.10
C ILE A 90 33.02 -4.87 1.38
N ALA A 91 34.28 -4.54 1.67
CA ALA A 91 34.78 -4.51 3.04
C ALA A 91 34.04 -3.49 3.92
N ALA A 92 33.70 -2.33 3.36
CA ALA A 92 32.88 -1.33 4.05
C ALA A 92 31.44 -1.78 4.32
N LEU A 93 30.92 -2.70 3.50
CA LEU A 93 29.54 -3.20 3.63
C LEU A 93 29.43 -4.34 4.64
N ASP A 94 30.33 -5.33 4.58
CA ASP A 94 30.21 -6.56 5.36
C ASP A 94 31.23 -6.68 6.51
N GLY A 95 32.14 -5.71 6.64
CA GLY A 95 33.17 -5.69 7.69
C GLY A 95 34.22 -6.80 7.56
N ARG A 96 34.14 -7.62 6.51
CA ARG A 96 35.04 -8.73 6.18
C ARG A 96 35.89 -8.38 4.97
N GLY A 97 37.10 -8.95 4.89
CA GLY A 97 37.93 -8.83 3.69
C GLY A 97 37.24 -9.46 2.47
N ALA A 98 37.29 -8.79 1.32
CA ALA A 98 36.74 -9.32 0.07
C ALA A 98 37.68 -10.38 -0.51
N ASP A 99 37.36 -11.66 -0.29
CA ASP A 99 38.08 -12.76 -0.94
C ASP A 99 37.73 -12.90 -2.42
N ARG A 100 38.44 -13.79 -3.13
CA ARG A 100 38.25 -13.97 -4.58
C ARG A 100 36.87 -14.46 -4.96
N ASP A 101 36.21 -15.26 -4.13
CA ASP A 101 34.90 -15.81 -4.42
C ASP A 101 33.80 -14.77 -4.16
N MET A 102 33.97 -13.97 -3.12
CA MET A 102 33.15 -12.79 -2.82
C MET A 102 33.20 -11.78 -3.97
N MET A 103 34.39 -11.48 -4.48
CA MET A 103 34.60 -10.57 -5.61
C MET A 103 33.90 -11.08 -6.88
N ARG A 104 34.03 -12.38 -7.18
CA ARG A 104 33.34 -13.02 -8.32
C ARG A 104 31.83 -12.97 -8.17
N ARG A 105 31.32 -13.25 -6.97
CA ARG A 105 29.88 -13.16 -6.68
C ARG A 105 29.39 -11.74 -6.86
N ALA A 106 30.04 -10.76 -6.24
CA ALA A 106 29.67 -9.35 -6.34
C ALA A 106 29.53 -8.87 -7.80
N ARG A 107 30.42 -9.31 -8.70
CA ARG A 107 30.34 -8.98 -10.13
C ARG A 107 29.16 -9.64 -10.86
N ARG A 108 28.64 -10.76 -10.36
CA ARG A 108 27.49 -11.49 -10.96
C ARG A 108 26.15 -11.04 -10.41
N LEU A 109 26.11 -10.49 -9.19
CA LEU A 109 24.86 -10.14 -8.52
C LEU A 109 23.92 -9.25 -9.34
N PHE A 110 24.45 -8.33 -10.16
CA PHE A 110 23.62 -7.50 -11.02
C PHE A 110 22.86 -8.33 -12.07
N ALA A 111 23.56 -9.25 -12.74
CA ALA A 111 22.96 -10.15 -13.73
C ALA A 111 21.99 -11.14 -13.06
N GLU A 112 22.40 -11.77 -11.96
CA GLU A 112 21.56 -12.70 -11.19
C GLU A 112 20.25 -12.02 -10.72
N ALA A 113 20.33 -10.79 -10.22
CA ALA A 113 19.16 -10.02 -9.79
C ALA A 113 18.24 -9.62 -10.97
N LEU A 114 18.80 -9.34 -12.15
CA LEU A 114 18.04 -9.00 -13.35
C LEU A 114 17.35 -10.21 -13.97
N GLU A 115 18.02 -11.36 -13.97
CA GLU A 115 17.52 -12.64 -14.51
C GLU A 115 16.60 -13.41 -13.55
N THR A 116 16.43 -12.90 -12.32
CA THR A 116 15.53 -13.50 -11.32
C THR A 116 14.10 -13.52 -11.86
N PRO A 117 13.43 -14.70 -11.93
CA PRO A 117 12.05 -14.79 -12.39
C PRO A 117 11.09 -13.90 -11.59
N GLY A 118 10.43 -12.98 -12.29
CA GLY A 118 9.56 -11.97 -11.68
C GLY A 118 10.31 -10.92 -10.83
N GLY A 119 11.62 -10.77 -11.04
CA GLY A 119 12.49 -9.78 -10.42
C GLY A 119 12.73 -9.94 -8.92
N LEU A 120 13.62 -9.10 -8.38
CA LEU A 120 13.75 -8.89 -6.94
C LEU A 120 12.40 -8.47 -6.35
N LYS A 121 11.94 -9.16 -5.30
CA LYS A 121 10.63 -8.93 -4.67
C LYS A 121 10.65 -7.72 -3.73
N ILE A 122 10.84 -6.55 -4.32
CA ILE A 122 10.74 -5.24 -3.68
C ILE A 122 9.41 -4.62 -4.10
N GLN A 123 8.38 -4.75 -3.27
CA GLN A 123 7.00 -4.44 -3.67
C GLN A 123 6.17 -3.84 -2.54
N THR A 124 4.97 -3.36 -2.86
CA THR A 124 4.05 -2.89 -1.84
C THR A 124 3.41 -4.06 -1.09
N ILE A 125 2.91 -3.81 0.12
CA ILE A 125 2.11 -4.80 0.87
C ILE A 125 0.93 -5.27 0.01
N HIS A 126 0.22 -4.35 -0.65
CA HIS A 126 -0.89 -4.68 -1.53
C HIS A 126 -0.50 -5.62 -2.67
N ALA A 127 0.59 -5.33 -3.40
CA ALA A 127 1.06 -6.19 -4.49
C ALA A 127 1.49 -7.58 -4.00
N PHE A 128 2.05 -7.66 -2.79
CA PHE A 128 2.34 -8.94 -2.15
C PHE A 128 1.06 -9.72 -1.83
N CYS A 129 0.09 -9.09 -1.16
CA CYS A 129 -1.19 -9.74 -0.83
C CYS A 129 -1.92 -10.19 -2.10
N GLU A 130 -1.95 -9.36 -3.14
CA GLU A 130 -2.52 -9.68 -4.45
C GLU A 130 -1.84 -10.91 -5.06
N SER A 131 -0.50 -10.97 -5.05
CA SER A 131 0.26 -12.14 -5.52
C SER A 131 -0.06 -13.41 -4.74
N VAL A 132 -0.28 -13.31 -3.41
CA VAL A 132 -0.63 -14.46 -2.57
C VAL A 132 -2.04 -14.95 -2.89
N LEU A 133 -3.00 -14.04 -3.05
CA LEU A 133 -4.38 -14.38 -3.42
C LEU A 133 -4.46 -15.07 -4.79
N HIS A 134 -3.67 -14.62 -5.77
CA HIS A 134 -3.59 -15.28 -7.08
C HIS A 134 -2.95 -16.68 -7.01
N GLN A 135 -2.07 -16.91 -6.04
CA GLN A 135 -1.39 -18.20 -5.88
C GLN A 135 -2.26 -19.24 -5.14
N PHE A 136 -3.16 -18.78 -4.26
CA PHE A 136 -4.02 -19.62 -3.42
C PHE A 136 -5.50 -19.17 -3.48
N PRO A 137 -6.13 -19.10 -4.66
CA PRO A 137 -7.48 -18.56 -4.80
C PRO A 137 -8.54 -19.46 -4.16
N LEU A 138 -8.34 -20.78 -4.17
CA LEU A 138 -9.28 -21.74 -3.60
C LEU A 138 -9.31 -21.63 -2.07
N GLU A 139 -8.15 -21.52 -1.45
CA GLU A 139 -7.99 -21.34 0.00
C GLU A 139 -8.58 -20.00 0.46
N ALA A 140 -8.49 -18.97 -0.39
CA ALA A 140 -9.09 -17.66 -0.13
C ALA A 140 -10.59 -17.58 -0.46
N ASN A 141 -11.19 -18.66 -0.99
CA ASN A 141 -12.59 -18.70 -1.44
C ASN A 141 -12.92 -17.58 -2.44
N ILE A 142 -12.01 -17.34 -3.39
CA ILE A 142 -12.17 -16.35 -4.47
C ILE A 142 -12.07 -17.03 -5.85
N PRO A 143 -12.63 -16.43 -6.90
CA PRO A 143 -12.45 -16.92 -8.26
C PRO A 143 -10.96 -16.98 -8.65
N ALA A 144 -10.57 -18.03 -9.38
CA ALA A 144 -9.18 -18.23 -9.81
C ALA A 144 -8.63 -17.13 -10.73
N HIS A 145 -9.51 -16.42 -11.43
CA HIS A 145 -9.19 -15.30 -12.31
C HIS A 145 -9.88 -14.02 -11.84
N PHE A 146 -9.76 -13.70 -10.55
CA PHE A 146 -10.26 -12.42 -10.05
C PHE A 146 -9.42 -11.28 -10.64
N GLU A 147 -10.08 -10.16 -10.91
CA GLU A 147 -9.42 -8.94 -11.33
C GLU A 147 -9.49 -7.93 -10.19
N MET A 148 -8.40 -7.18 -10.02
CA MET A 148 -8.39 -6.04 -9.11
C MET A 148 -9.27 -4.94 -9.69
N LEU A 149 -10.24 -4.47 -8.92
CA LEU A 149 -11.06 -3.33 -9.31
C LEU A 149 -10.18 -2.08 -9.44
N ASP A 150 -10.22 -1.48 -10.62
CA ASP A 150 -9.73 -0.12 -10.80
C ASP A 150 -10.85 0.91 -10.47
N PRO A 151 -10.53 2.20 -10.31
CA PRO A 151 -11.52 3.23 -9.97
C PRO A 151 -12.66 3.35 -11.00
N GLN A 152 -12.42 3.01 -12.26
CA GLN A 152 -13.42 3.09 -13.32
C GLN A 152 -14.38 1.90 -13.25
N MET A 153 -13.86 0.68 -13.04
CA MET A 153 -14.63 -0.52 -12.78
C MET A 153 -15.49 -0.36 -11.53
N GLU A 154 -14.91 0.19 -10.45
CA GLU A 154 -15.62 0.50 -9.21
C GLU A 154 -16.79 1.47 -9.46
N ALA A 155 -16.54 2.57 -10.18
CA ALA A 155 -17.59 3.53 -10.52
C ALA A 155 -18.70 2.90 -11.38
N SER A 156 -18.35 2.02 -12.32
CA SER A 156 -19.31 1.30 -13.15
C SER A 156 -20.19 0.37 -12.31
N LEU A 157 -19.58 -0.43 -11.43
CA LEU A 157 -20.30 -1.35 -10.54
C LEU A 157 -21.25 -0.60 -9.61
N PHE A 158 -20.84 0.56 -9.09
CA PHE A 158 -21.73 1.41 -8.30
C PHE A 158 -22.89 1.96 -9.13
N ALA A 159 -22.65 2.40 -10.37
CA ALA A 159 -23.71 2.88 -11.25
C ALA A 159 -24.71 1.76 -11.59
N ASP A 160 -24.24 0.53 -11.81
CA ASP A 160 -25.09 -0.65 -12.05
C ASP A 160 -25.93 -0.98 -10.82
N ALA A 161 -25.31 -1.14 -9.65
CA ALA A 161 -26.01 -1.41 -8.40
C ALA A 161 -27.05 -0.34 -8.07
N ARG A 162 -26.75 0.93 -8.38
CA ARG A 162 -27.69 2.05 -8.24
C ARG A 162 -28.90 1.90 -9.16
N ARG A 163 -28.70 1.59 -10.45
CA ARG A 163 -29.80 1.38 -11.40
C ARG A 163 -30.68 0.21 -10.99
N ASP A 164 -30.09 -0.89 -10.54
CA ASP A 164 -30.82 -2.05 -10.04
C ASP A 164 -31.65 -1.71 -8.80
N MET A 165 -31.10 -0.90 -7.90
CA MET A 165 -31.81 -0.45 -6.71
C MET A 165 -32.99 0.49 -7.05
N ILE A 166 -32.81 1.44 -7.98
CA ILE A 166 -33.88 2.35 -8.42
C ILE A 166 -35.00 1.57 -9.14
N SER A 167 -34.63 0.66 -10.06
CA SER A 167 -35.60 -0.16 -10.80
C SER A 167 -36.30 -1.20 -9.89
N GLY A 168 -35.60 -1.72 -8.89
CA GLY A 168 -36.13 -2.64 -7.88
C GLY A 168 -36.89 -1.97 -6.73
N ALA A 169 -36.85 -0.64 -6.61
CA ALA A 169 -37.48 0.12 -5.52
C ALA A 169 -39.00 -0.09 -5.43
N GLY A 170 -39.66 -0.53 -6.51
CA GLY A 170 -41.07 -0.87 -6.52
C GLY A 170 -41.43 -2.20 -5.82
N ALA A 171 -40.46 -3.04 -5.46
CA ALA A 171 -40.72 -4.45 -5.19
C ALA A 171 -40.60 -4.93 -3.72
N GLY A 172 -40.26 -4.08 -2.73
CA GLY A 172 -40.10 -4.63 -1.37
C GLY A 172 -39.87 -3.72 -0.18
N VAL A 173 -39.78 -2.39 -0.33
CA VAL A 173 -39.61 -1.48 0.81
C VAL A 173 -40.66 -0.37 0.76
N GLU A 174 -41.58 -0.42 1.71
CA GLU A 174 -42.69 0.54 1.83
C GLU A 174 -42.13 1.97 2.04
N GLY A 175 -42.61 2.93 1.25
CA GLY A 175 -42.16 4.33 1.29
C GLY A 175 -40.82 4.64 0.59
N LEU A 176 -40.12 3.64 0.05
CA LEU A 176 -38.84 3.88 -0.65
C LEU A 176 -39.04 4.65 -1.96
N ALA A 177 -40.06 4.29 -2.74
CA ALA A 177 -40.40 4.99 -3.98
C ALA A 177 -40.78 6.47 -3.73
N GLU A 178 -41.52 6.74 -2.64
CA GLU A 178 -41.86 8.11 -2.23
C GLU A 178 -40.62 8.90 -1.78
N ALA A 179 -39.69 8.26 -1.07
CA ALA A 179 -38.42 8.87 -0.71
C ALA A 179 -37.58 9.23 -1.95
N PHE A 180 -37.51 8.32 -2.95
CA PHE A 180 -36.87 8.62 -4.23
C PHE A 180 -37.52 9.78 -4.96
N ALA A 181 -38.85 9.79 -5.05
CA ALA A 181 -39.61 10.88 -5.66
C ALA A 181 -39.32 12.22 -4.96
N THR A 182 -39.30 12.22 -3.63
CA THR A 182 -38.99 13.43 -2.84
C THR A 182 -37.59 13.98 -3.15
N VAL A 183 -36.59 13.11 -3.26
CA VAL A 183 -35.23 13.55 -3.60
C VAL A 183 -35.14 14.02 -5.04
N LEU A 184 -35.79 13.33 -5.98
CA LEU A 184 -35.84 13.73 -7.39
C LEU A 184 -36.54 15.08 -7.59
N GLU A 185 -37.64 15.35 -6.89
CA GLU A 185 -38.33 16.64 -6.95
C GLU A 185 -37.45 17.80 -6.45
N ARG A 186 -36.64 17.56 -5.41
CA ARG A 186 -35.82 18.61 -4.79
C ARG A 186 -34.46 18.82 -5.46
N GLY A 187 -33.83 17.75 -5.91
CA GLY A 187 -32.45 17.75 -6.39
C GLY A 187 -32.28 17.32 -7.85
N GLY A 188 -33.34 16.87 -8.51
CA GLY A 188 -33.26 16.23 -9.83
C GLY A 188 -32.45 14.93 -9.81
N GLU A 189 -32.17 14.41 -11.01
CA GLU A 189 -31.37 13.20 -11.19
C GLU A 189 -29.93 13.38 -10.66
N PHE A 190 -29.32 14.54 -10.91
CA PHE A 190 -27.99 14.86 -10.40
C PHE A 190 -27.92 14.91 -8.87
N GLY A 191 -28.94 15.48 -8.22
CA GLY A 191 -29.01 15.54 -6.76
C GLY A 191 -29.20 14.17 -6.13
N LEU A 192 -30.03 13.32 -6.74
CA LEU A 192 -30.18 11.94 -6.32
C LEU A 192 -28.86 11.17 -6.44
N ASP A 193 -28.18 11.31 -7.58
CA ASP A 193 -26.89 10.68 -7.82
C ASP A 193 -25.82 11.12 -6.82
N SER A 194 -25.75 12.41 -6.54
CA SER A 194 -24.82 12.98 -5.57
C SER A 194 -25.11 12.47 -4.14
N LEU A 195 -26.38 12.39 -3.76
CA LEU A 195 -26.79 11.87 -2.46
C LEU A 195 -26.39 10.39 -2.30
N LEU A 196 -26.66 9.56 -3.31
CA LEU A 196 -26.32 8.14 -3.26
C LEU A 196 -24.80 7.91 -3.23
N ALA A 197 -24.03 8.69 -3.98
CA ALA A 197 -22.56 8.65 -3.93
C ALA A 197 -22.03 9.00 -2.53
N GLU A 198 -22.57 10.06 -1.90
CA GLU A 198 -22.20 10.44 -0.53
C GLU A 198 -22.60 9.38 0.51
N ILE A 199 -23.79 8.79 0.38
CA ILE A 199 -24.25 7.69 1.25
C ILE A 199 -23.29 6.50 1.17
N VAL A 200 -22.86 6.12 -0.04
CA VAL A 200 -21.89 5.03 -0.24
C VAL A 200 -20.51 5.38 0.31
N GLY A 201 -20.06 6.61 0.06
CA GLY A 201 -18.77 7.12 0.52
C GLY A 201 -18.67 7.21 2.05
N LYS A 202 -19.78 7.52 2.72
CA LYS A 202 -19.89 7.64 4.18
C LYS A 202 -20.66 6.50 4.84
N ARG A 203 -20.78 5.35 4.17
CA ARG A 203 -21.66 4.24 4.58
C ARG A 203 -21.44 3.78 6.01
N ASP A 204 -20.21 3.76 6.50
CA ASP A 204 -19.89 3.24 7.83
C ASP A 204 -20.33 4.24 8.90
N GLU A 205 -19.97 5.52 8.74
CA GLU A 205 -20.43 6.62 9.61
C GLU A 205 -21.96 6.72 9.61
N LEU A 206 -22.58 6.60 8.44
CA LEU A 206 -24.03 6.67 8.29
C LEU A 206 -24.73 5.47 8.95
N ARG A 207 -24.20 4.26 8.82
CA ARG A 207 -24.74 3.07 9.50
C ARG A 207 -24.65 3.21 11.01
N ASP A 208 -23.51 3.68 11.52
CA ASP A 208 -23.33 3.93 12.95
C ASP A 208 -24.30 5.02 13.45
N PHE A 209 -24.50 6.07 12.66
CA PHE A 209 -25.44 7.13 12.97
C PHE A 209 -26.89 6.64 13.00
N ILE A 210 -27.32 5.88 11.98
CA ILE A 210 -28.66 5.28 11.92
C ILE A 210 -28.88 4.30 13.08
N ALA A 211 -27.86 3.51 13.44
CA ALA A 211 -27.93 2.59 14.56
C ALA A 211 -28.14 3.33 15.90
N LYS A 212 -27.52 4.51 16.08
CA LYS A 212 -27.66 5.36 17.27
C LYS A 212 -29.04 6.02 17.38
N LEU A 213 -29.68 6.36 16.26
CA LEU A 213 -31.04 6.95 16.24
C LEU A 213 -32.13 5.95 16.69
N GLY A 214 -31.86 4.65 16.63
CA GLY A 214 -32.81 3.61 16.99
C GLY A 214 -34.01 3.49 16.02
N ARG A 215 -34.93 2.56 16.31
CA ARG A 215 -36.12 2.31 15.45
C ARG A 215 -37.21 3.38 15.57
N ASP A 216 -37.16 4.23 16.59
CA ASP A 216 -38.23 5.18 16.91
C ASP A 216 -38.22 6.44 16.03
N ARG A 217 -37.35 6.51 15.01
CA ARG A 217 -37.24 7.66 14.08
C ARG A 217 -37.10 9.00 14.84
N ASP A 218 -36.38 9.00 15.95
CA ASP A 218 -36.16 10.21 16.72
C ASP A 218 -35.10 11.09 16.05
N PHE A 219 -35.53 12.02 15.20
CA PHE A 219 -34.64 12.93 14.47
C PHE A 219 -34.07 14.09 15.32
N ARG A 220 -34.37 14.16 16.62
CA ARG A 220 -33.87 15.23 17.51
C ARG A 220 -32.34 15.37 17.50
N PRO A 221 -31.53 14.28 17.48
CA PRO A 221 -30.08 14.41 17.36
C PRO A 221 -29.64 15.03 16.03
N LEU A 222 -30.34 14.74 14.93
CA LEU A 222 -30.08 15.33 13.62
C LEU A 222 -30.41 16.82 13.63
N PHE A 223 -31.54 17.20 14.23
CA PHE A 223 -31.95 18.59 14.36
C PHE A 223 -30.96 19.40 15.19
N ALA A 224 -30.47 18.85 16.30
CA ALA A 224 -29.44 19.50 17.11
C ALA A 224 -28.13 19.71 16.33
N GLU A 225 -27.68 18.71 15.56
CA GLU A 225 -26.46 18.78 14.76
C GLU A 225 -26.51 19.87 13.67
N PHE A 226 -27.64 19.98 12.97
CA PHE A 226 -27.84 21.00 11.93
C PHE A 226 -28.38 22.34 12.46
N GLY A 227 -28.47 22.49 13.79
CA GLY A 227 -28.87 23.75 14.43
C GLY A 227 -30.37 24.07 14.34
N PHE A 228 -31.21 23.08 14.01
CA PHE A 228 -32.66 23.23 14.00
C PHE A 228 -33.23 23.28 15.43
N ARG A 229 -34.16 24.20 15.66
CA ARG A 229 -34.87 24.31 16.95
C ARG A 229 -36.05 23.31 17.01
N PRO A 230 -36.40 22.79 18.20
CA PRO A 230 -37.63 22.02 18.35
C PRO A 230 -38.84 22.85 17.87
N GLY A 231 -39.54 22.38 16.84
CA GLY A 231 -40.72 23.03 16.26
C GLY A 231 -40.49 23.86 14.99
N GLN A 232 -39.25 23.96 14.49
CA GLN A 232 -38.99 24.59 13.19
C GLN A 232 -39.61 23.76 12.06
N THR A 233 -40.42 24.39 11.22
CA THR A 233 -41.02 23.77 10.03
C THR A 233 -40.40 24.36 8.76
N ALA A 234 -40.67 23.75 7.60
CA ALA A 234 -40.22 24.30 6.32
C ALA A 234 -40.79 25.70 6.02
N GLU A 235 -41.86 26.10 6.71
CA GLU A 235 -42.55 27.39 6.56
C GLU A 235 -42.12 28.42 7.63
N GLY A 236 -41.27 28.04 8.58
CA GLY A 236 -40.88 28.84 9.75
C GLY A 236 -40.86 28.02 11.03
#